data_AF-A0A6G7VDU0-F1
#
_entry.id   AF-A0A6G7VDU0-F1
#
_cell.length_a   1.000
_cell.length_b   1.000
_cell.length_c   1.000
_cell.angle_alpha   90.00
_cell.angle_beta   90.00
_cell.angle_gamma   90.00
#
_symmetry.space_group_name_H-M   'P 1'
#
loop_
_entity.id
_entity.type
_entity.pdbx_description
1 polymer ?
#
loop_
_entity_poly.entity_id
_entity_poly.type
_entity_poly.pdbx_seq_one_letter_code
_entity_poly.pdbx_strand_id
1 'polypeptide(L)'
;MERRTQRRIELRIPVELILPDHKQIHAITRDLSWGGALVQLSEPIQVEVKTLMIILPWSKGKSIRAQAQILRREPLDQSDSLIALRFTSLSPRNQNRLERLLQMLLRHDTKAPQESVPLFRDLEVIVSDPEELRQIFMQLIEGRYTATVFESYEVGQSIRLSIVPNLELPDLHLRARVIGVEKVDLKGYNWTELYNLSLLLEHPKRAIRDFINLVLRQISESESGLSTFSTLSRAPDWLCSVAGAINRALDDNDTSSNLTSYLSEETAQQSYLESEFPEVIQRLIAAWGDVEGFDQIFSRLLLDNCNLPNGWPRHVWAELEFLQELHDLAFGLPERRRGPSKGGRA
;
A
#
# COMPACT_ATOMS: atom_id res chain seq x y z
N MET A 1 -0.48 -24.52 -25.08
CA MET A 1 -1.08 -23.18 -25.05
C MET A 1 -0.93 -22.64 -23.63
N GLU A 2 -0.15 -21.60 -23.43
CA GLU A 2 0.10 -21.00 -22.10
C GLU A 2 -1.08 -20.08 -21.78
N ARG A 3 -2.04 -20.55 -20.96
CA ARG A 3 -3.14 -19.72 -20.47
C ARG A 3 -2.55 -18.72 -19.47
N ARG A 4 -2.50 -17.46 -19.86
CA ARG A 4 -1.97 -16.39 -19.00
C ARG A 4 -3.02 -16.05 -17.94
N THR A 5 -2.64 -16.17 -16.67
CA THR A 5 -3.54 -15.99 -15.51
C THR A 5 -3.60 -14.56 -14.98
N GLN A 6 -2.76 -13.64 -15.49
CA GLN A 6 -2.63 -12.27 -15.01
C GLN A 6 -2.43 -11.27 -16.16
N ARG A 7 -3.01 -10.07 -16.01
CA ARG A 7 -2.84 -8.99 -16.98
C ARG A 7 -1.40 -8.44 -16.95
N ARG A 8 -0.84 -8.27 -18.14
CA ARG A 8 0.45 -7.59 -18.36
C ARG A 8 0.18 -6.24 -18.97
N ILE A 9 0.85 -5.23 -18.43
CA ILE A 9 0.83 -3.86 -18.92
C ILE A 9 2.11 -3.66 -19.71
N GLU A 10 2.00 -3.26 -20.97
CA GLU A 10 3.18 -2.91 -21.77
C GLU A 10 3.64 -1.51 -21.40
N LEU A 11 4.88 -1.39 -20.93
CA LEU A 11 5.44 -0.12 -20.49
C LEU A 11 6.96 -0.14 -20.50
N ARG A 12 7.56 1.04 -20.63
CA ARG A 12 9.01 1.26 -20.67
C ARG A 12 9.44 2.16 -19.53
N ILE A 13 9.62 1.58 -18.36
CA ILE A 13 10.14 2.25 -17.16
C ILE A 13 11.57 1.74 -16.88
N PRO A 14 12.54 2.63 -16.62
CA PRO A 14 13.87 2.23 -16.17
C PRO A 14 13.79 1.57 -14.80
N VAL A 15 14.48 0.45 -14.65
CA VAL A 15 14.56 -0.34 -13.41
C VAL A 15 16.01 -0.71 -13.13
N GLU A 16 16.30 -1.01 -11.88
CA GLU A 16 17.60 -1.53 -11.48
C GLU A 16 17.46 -3.00 -11.07
N LEU A 17 18.41 -3.81 -11.51
CA LEU A 17 18.57 -5.20 -11.08
C LEU A 17 19.81 -5.29 -10.20
N ILE A 18 19.65 -5.82 -8.99
CA ILE A 18 20.77 -6.15 -8.10
C ILE A 18 20.98 -7.66 -8.17
N LEU A 19 22.14 -8.06 -8.65
CA LEU A 19 22.58 -9.44 -8.70
C LEU A 19 23.03 -9.95 -7.30
N PRO A 20 23.15 -11.27 -7.08
CA PRO A 20 23.60 -11.84 -5.81
C PRO A 20 24.98 -11.37 -5.33
N ASP A 21 25.85 -10.96 -6.25
CA ASP A 21 27.18 -10.39 -5.99
C ASP A 21 27.13 -8.88 -5.70
N HIS A 22 25.93 -8.31 -5.51
CA HIS A 22 25.67 -6.89 -5.32
C HIS A 22 25.97 -6.01 -6.54
N LYS A 23 26.27 -6.58 -7.71
CA LYS A 23 26.39 -5.82 -8.94
C LYS A 23 25.03 -5.26 -9.35
N GLN A 24 25.00 -3.97 -9.64
CA GLN A 24 23.81 -3.27 -10.14
C GLN A 24 23.84 -3.22 -11.67
N ILE A 25 22.70 -3.52 -12.29
CA ILE A 25 22.53 -3.48 -13.74
C ILE A 25 21.26 -2.69 -14.05
N HIS A 26 21.37 -1.72 -14.95
CA HIS A 26 20.21 -0.98 -15.43
C HIS A 26 19.47 -1.79 -16.49
N ALA A 27 18.14 -1.79 -16.40
CA ALA A 27 17.26 -2.44 -17.36
C ALA A 27 16.07 -1.55 -17.67
N ILE A 28 15.36 -1.86 -18.74
CA ILE A 28 14.12 -1.19 -19.12
C ILE A 28 13.01 -2.24 -19.14
N THR A 29 11.93 -2.00 -18.43
CA THR A 29 10.74 -2.87 -18.50
C THR A 29 10.17 -2.87 -19.93
N ARG A 30 9.64 -4.01 -20.35
CA ARG A 30 8.86 -4.18 -21.58
C ARG A 30 7.41 -4.46 -21.24
N ASP A 31 7.21 -5.32 -20.25
CA ASP A 31 5.93 -5.52 -19.61
C ASP A 31 6.08 -5.60 -18.08
N LEU A 32 5.00 -5.29 -17.37
CA LEU A 32 4.88 -5.46 -15.93
C LEU A 32 3.51 -6.09 -15.61
N SER A 33 3.50 -7.01 -14.65
CA SER A 33 2.30 -7.62 -14.11
C SER A 33 2.40 -7.72 -12.60
N TRP A 34 1.31 -8.15 -11.97
CA TRP A 34 1.36 -8.48 -10.56
C TRP A 34 2.36 -9.60 -10.28
N GLY A 35 2.44 -10.63 -11.13
CA GLY A 35 3.31 -11.80 -10.98
C GLY A 35 4.80 -11.59 -11.27
N GLY A 36 5.14 -10.62 -12.11
CA GLY A 36 6.49 -10.49 -12.64
C GLY A 36 6.63 -9.41 -13.70
N ALA A 37 7.79 -9.38 -14.35
CA ALA A 37 8.13 -8.36 -15.36
C ALA A 37 8.96 -8.99 -16.49
N LEU A 38 8.80 -8.49 -17.70
CA LEU A 38 9.74 -8.66 -18.79
C LEU A 38 10.66 -7.44 -18.83
N VAL A 39 11.97 -7.65 -18.78
CA VAL A 39 12.95 -6.56 -18.80
C VAL A 39 13.94 -6.74 -19.94
N GLN A 40 14.36 -5.63 -20.54
CA GLN A 40 15.44 -5.55 -21.51
C GLN A 40 16.70 -5.01 -20.85
N LEU A 41 17.82 -5.65 -21.14
CA LEU A 41 19.14 -5.27 -20.70
C LEU A 41 19.98 -4.86 -21.90
N SER A 42 20.74 -3.79 -21.73
CA SER A 42 21.75 -3.35 -22.71
C SER A 42 23.05 -4.17 -22.62
N GLU A 43 23.25 -4.89 -21.52
CA GLU A 43 24.38 -5.78 -21.33
C GLU A 43 23.90 -7.16 -20.84
N PRO A 44 24.36 -8.26 -21.43
CA PRO A 44 23.97 -9.58 -20.99
C PRO A 44 24.53 -9.89 -19.59
N ILE A 45 23.73 -10.55 -18.76
CA ILE A 45 24.20 -11.09 -17.48
C ILE A 45 25.15 -12.26 -17.78
N GLN A 46 26.45 -12.03 -17.63
CA GLN A 46 27.50 -13.01 -17.94
C GLN A 46 27.55 -14.18 -16.94
N VAL A 47 27.00 -13.99 -15.74
CA VAL A 47 26.98 -15.00 -14.67
C VAL A 47 25.66 -15.75 -14.69
N GLU A 48 25.69 -17.07 -14.44
CA GLU A 48 24.47 -17.86 -14.28
C GLU A 48 23.76 -17.50 -12.97
N VAL A 49 22.92 -16.47 -13.02
CA VAL A 49 22.12 -16.00 -11.90
C VAL A 49 20.73 -16.62 -11.98
N LYS A 50 20.25 -17.24 -10.89
CA LYS A 50 18.87 -17.76 -10.81
C LYS A 50 17.91 -16.75 -10.21
N THR A 51 18.39 -15.98 -9.23
CA THR A 51 17.58 -15.01 -8.48
C THR A 51 18.29 -13.67 -8.38
N LEU A 52 17.52 -12.60 -8.42
CA LEU A 52 18.00 -11.21 -8.30
C LEU A 52 16.99 -10.37 -7.54
N MET A 53 17.34 -9.13 -7.23
CA MET A 53 16.39 -8.13 -6.74
C MET A 53 16.10 -7.13 -7.85
N ILE A 54 14.83 -6.88 -8.15
CA ILE A 54 14.41 -5.80 -9.04
C ILE A 54 13.94 -4.61 -8.19
N ILE A 55 14.35 -3.43 -8.61
CA ILE A 55 13.96 -2.14 -8.03
C ILE A 55 13.16 -1.38 -9.09
N LEU A 56 11.86 -1.26 -8.85
CA LEU A 56 10.97 -0.42 -9.65
C LEU A 56 10.89 0.97 -9.00
N PRO A 57 10.87 2.05 -9.79
CA PRO A 57 10.71 3.39 -9.24
C PRO A 57 9.32 3.57 -8.62
N TRP A 58 9.27 4.36 -7.55
CA TRP A 58 8.05 4.79 -6.88
C TRP A 58 8.12 6.30 -6.59
N SER A 59 7.01 6.89 -6.15
CA SER A 59 6.91 8.33 -5.92
C SER A 59 7.91 8.86 -4.89
N LYS A 60 8.34 10.12 -5.06
CA LYS A 60 9.21 10.87 -4.13
C LYS A 60 10.53 10.15 -3.79
N GLY A 61 11.22 9.61 -4.80
CA GLY A 61 12.52 8.93 -4.65
C GLY A 61 12.47 7.56 -3.95
N LYS A 62 11.27 7.06 -3.64
CA LYS A 62 11.08 5.72 -3.06
C LYS A 62 11.12 4.67 -4.17
N SER A 63 11.23 3.40 -3.79
CA SER A 63 11.19 2.29 -4.73
C SER A 63 10.38 1.10 -4.22
N ILE A 64 9.94 0.27 -5.16
CA ILE A 64 9.37 -1.05 -4.91
C ILE A 64 10.49 -2.06 -5.13
N ARG A 65 10.80 -2.85 -4.10
CA ARG A 65 11.84 -3.88 -4.17
C ARG A 65 11.19 -5.26 -4.15
N ALA A 66 11.49 -6.07 -5.15
CA ALA A 66 11.02 -7.45 -5.23
C ALA A 66 12.20 -8.40 -5.45
N GLN A 67 12.24 -9.51 -4.71
CA GLN A 67 13.08 -10.63 -5.10
C GLN A 67 12.42 -11.32 -6.29
N ALA A 68 13.19 -11.60 -7.32
CA ALA A 68 12.71 -12.21 -8.53
C ALA A 68 13.59 -13.38 -8.98
N GLN A 69 12.96 -14.36 -9.62
CA GLN A 69 13.60 -15.47 -10.28
C GLN A 69 13.60 -15.24 -11.79
N ILE A 70 14.73 -15.53 -12.43
CA ILE A 70 14.82 -15.54 -13.89
C ILE A 70 14.13 -16.80 -14.41
N LEU A 71 13.09 -16.63 -15.23
CA LEU A 71 12.37 -17.74 -15.86
C LEU A 71 13.00 -18.15 -17.19
N ARG A 72 13.33 -17.15 -18.02
CA ARG A 72 13.94 -17.36 -19.34
C ARG A 72 14.74 -16.13 -19.75
N ARG A 73 15.69 -16.36 -20.66
CA ARG A 73 16.51 -15.34 -21.32
C ARG A 73 16.36 -15.52 -22.83
N GLU A 74 16.08 -14.43 -23.52
CA GLU A 74 15.96 -14.39 -24.98
C GLU A 74 16.95 -13.33 -25.51
N PRO A 75 17.90 -13.69 -26.37
CA PRO A 75 18.73 -12.70 -27.03
C PRO A 75 17.87 -11.91 -28.02
N LEU A 76 17.94 -10.58 -27.98
CA LEU A 76 17.20 -9.72 -28.90
C LEU A 76 18.09 -9.31 -30.07
N ASP A 77 19.34 -8.92 -29.78
CA ASP A 77 20.39 -8.56 -30.73
C ASP A 77 21.78 -8.93 -30.15
N GLN A 78 22.89 -8.61 -30.84
CA GLN A 78 24.26 -8.99 -30.40
C GLN A 78 24.67 -8.43 -29.01
N SER A 79 24.02 -7.37 -28.53
CA SER A 79 24.26 -6.76 -27.21
C SER A 79 23.08 -6.88 -26.23
N ASP A 80 21.86 -6.97 -26.76
CA ASP A 80 20.65 -6.80 -25.97
C ASP A 80 20.05 -8.14 -25.59
N SER A 81 19.59 -8.25 -24.34
CA SER A 81 18.92 -9.45 -23.85
C SER A 81 17.60 -9.12 -23.16
N LEU A 82 16.59 -9.94 -23.44
CA LEU A 82 15.31 -9.94 -22.75
C LEU A 82 15.32 -11.00 -21.66
N ILE A 83 14.88 -10.62 -20.47
CA ILE A 83 14.78 -11.52 -19.33
C ILE A 83 13.37 -11.47 -18.77
N ALA A 84 12.72 -12.63 -18.70
CA ALA A 84 11.45 -12.78 -18.01
C ALA A 84 11.70 -13.06 -16.53
N LEU A 85 11.17 -12.21 -15.66
CA LEU A 85 11.31 -12.25 -14.23
C LEU A 85 9.98 -12.63 -13.58
N ARG A 86 10.03 -13.51 -12.58
CA ARG A 86 8.90 -13.81 -11.69
C ARG A 86 9.21 -13.31 -10.29
N PHE A 87 8.32 -12.55 -9.67
CA PHE A 87 8.50 -12.14 -8.30
C PHE A 87 8.31 -13.35 -7.37
N THR A 88 9.27 -13.59 -6.49
CA THR A 88 9.28 -14.70 -5.52
C THR A 88 9.09 -14.24 -4.10
N SER A 89 9.48 -13.00 -3.80
CA SER A 89 9.24 -12.40 -2.48
C SER A 89 9.05 -10.90 -2.62
N LEU A 90 8.01 -10.38 -1.97
CA LEU A 90 7.65 -8.97 -1.91
C LEU A 90 7.27 -8.65 -0.47
N SER A 91 7.70 -7.51 0.08
CA SER A 91 7.16 -7.12 1.39
C SER A 91 5.71 -6.64 1.25
N PRO A 92 4.88 -6.70 2.31
CA PRO A 92 3.50 -6.21 2.24
C PRO A 92 3.41 -4.75 1.76
N ARG A 93 4.33 -3.89 2.22
CA ARG A 93 4.46 -2.51 1.74
C ARG A 93 4.72 -2.41 0.24
N ASN A 94 5.60 -3.26 -0.28
CA ASN A 94 5.94 -3.26 -1.70
C ASN A 94 4.83 -3.92 -2.54
N GLN A 95 4.05 -4.85 -1.99
CA GLN A 95 2.82 -5.37 -2.61
C GLN A 95 1.81 -4.25 -2.82
N ASN A 96 1.45 -3.51 -1.76
CA ASN A 96 0.47 -2.43 -1.86
C ASN A 96 0.91 -1.36 -2.86
N ARG A 97 2.21 -1.03 -2.89
CA ARG A 97 2.76 -0.10 -3.89
C ARG A 97 2.69 -0.66 -5.32
N LEU A 98 3.01 -1.94 -5.52
CA LEU A 98 2.92 -2.58 -6.83
C LEU A 98 1.48 -2.62 -7.33
N GLU A 99 0.52 -2.95 -6.47
CA GLU A 99 -0.91 -2.93 -6.80
C GLU A 99 -1.37 -1.54 -7.20
N ARG A 100 -1.03 -0.52 -6.42
CA ARG A 100 -1.31 0.89 -6.76
C ARG A 100 -0.65 1.31 -8.07
N LEU A 101 0.62 0.93 -8.29
CA LEU A 101 1.32 1.21 -9.55
C LEU A 101 0.57 0.62 -10.74
N LEU A 102 0.21 -0.66 -10.67
CA LEU A 102 -0.50 -1.36 -11.74
C LEU A 102 -1.88 -0.74 -12.00
N GLN A 103 -2.63 -0.43 -10.94
CA GLN A 103 -3.92 0.25 -11.07
C GLN A 103 -3.80 1.64 -11.73
N MET A 104 -2.78 2.43 -11.35
CA MET A 104 -2.51 3.71 -11.99
C MET A 104 -2.19 3.54 -13.47
N LEU A 105 -1.31 2.59 -13.80
CA LEU A 105 -0.92 2.32 -15.18
C LEU A 105 -2.11 1.83 -16.04
N LEU A 106 -3.01 1.03 -15.48
CA LEU A 106 -4.22 0.59 -16.17
C LEU A 106 -5.18 1.73 -16.52
N ARG A 107 -5.32 2.73 -15.66
CA ARG A 107 -6.20 3.88 -15.91
C ARG A 107 -5.72 4.74 -17.09
N HIS A 108 -4.42 4.70 -17.38
CA HIS A 108 -3.81 5.45 -18.48
C HIS A 108 -3.68 4.64 -19.77
N ASP A 109 -4.02 3.35 -19.75
CA ASP A 109 -3.99 2.49 -20.94
C ASP A 109 -5.26 2.68 -21.78
N THR A 110 -5.25 3.70 -22.65
CA THR A 110 -6.36 4.06 -23.53
C THR A 110 -6.63 3.06 -24.66
N LYS A 111 -5.82 1.99 -24.78
CA LYS A 111 -5.90 1.00 -25.88
C LYS A 111 -6.55 -0.32 -25.49
N ALA A 112 -6.93 -0.52 -24.23
CA ALA A 112 -7.46 -1.81 -23.79
C ALA A 112 -9.00 -1.90 -23.97
N PRO A 113 -9.54 -2.95 -24.60
CA PRO A 113 -10.96 -3.24 -24.58
C PRO A 113 -11.45 -3.44 -23.14
N GLN A 114 -12.65 -2.92 -22.84
CA GLN A 114 -13.25 -2.80 -21.51
C GLN A 114 -13.53 -4.12 -20.75
N GLU A 115 -13.24 -5.28 -21.34
CA GLU A 115 -13.40 -6.60 -20.72
C GLU A 115 -12.04 -7.26 -20.50
N SER A 116 -11.26 -6.71 -19.57
CA SER A 116 -9.86 -7.12 -19.41
C SER A 116 -9.68 -8.03 -18.19
N VAL A 117 -9.02 -9.17 -18.41
CA VAL A 117 -8.48 -10.10 -17.40
C VAL A 117 -8.08 -9.37 -16.10
N PRO A 118 -8.49 -9.86 -14.91
CA PRO A 118 -8.19 -9.20 -13.65
C PRO A 118 -6.67 -9.08 -13.42
N LEU A 119 -6.26 -8.04 -12.67
CA LEU A 119 -4.85 -7.80 -12.32
C LEU A 119 -4.22 -9.01 -11.62
N PHE A 120 -5.00 -9.65 -10.77
CA PHE A 120 -4.69 -10.85 -10.02
C PHE A 120 -6.00 -11.60 -9.74
N ARG A 121 -5.91 -12.90 -9.46
CA ARG A 121 -7.04 -13.62 -8.85
C ARG A 121 -7.03 -13.41 -7.35
N ASP A 122 -8.20 -13.15 -6.78
CA ASP A 122 -8.40 -13.05 -5.33
C ASP A 122 -8.98 -14.38 -4.81
N LEU A 123 -8.48 -14.83 -3.67
CA LEU A 123 -9.05 -15.92 -2.88
C LEU A 123 -9.44 -15.31 -1.55
N GLU A 124 -10.74 -15.13 -1.37
CA GLU A 124 -11.32 -14.61 -0.15
C GLU A 124 -11.66 -15.75 0.81
N VAL A 125 -11.24 -15.59 2.06
CA VAL A 125 -11.50 -16.51 3.17
C VAL A 125 -12.20 -15.70 4.25
N ILE A 126 -13.50 -15.92 4.38
CA ILE A 126 -14.33 -15.29 5.40
C ILE A 126 -14.22 -16.13 6.67
N VAL A 127 -13.76 -15.50 7.75
CA VAL A 127 -13.50 -16.19 9.02
C VAL A 127 -14.53 -15.73 10.04
N SER A 128 -15.38 -16.64 10.50
CA SER A 128 -16.48 -16.28 11.41
C SER A 128 -16.13 -16.47 12.88
N ASP A 129 -15.08 -17.22 13.18
CA ASP A 129 -14.72 -17.64 14.53
C ASP A 129 -13.27 -17.25 14.89
N PRO A 130 -13.01 -16.70 16.09
CA PRO A 130 -11.67 -16.33 16.51
C PRO A 130 -10.69 -17.51 16.61
N GLU A 131 -11.15 -18.73 16.91
CA GLU A 131 -10.27 -19.91 16.93
C GLU A 131 -9.89 -20.34 15.50
N GLU A 132 -10.82 -20.28 14.56
CA GLU A 132 -10.52 -20.42 13.12
C GLU A 132 -9.48 -19.39 12.66
N LEU A 133 -9.64 -18.11 13.04
CA LEU A 133 -8.68 -17.05 12.72
C LEU A 133 -7.29 -17.35 13.28
N ARG A 134 -7.22 -17.81 14.52
CA ARG A 134 -5.97 -18.21 15.19
C ARG A 134 -5.29 -19.36 14.44
N GLN A 135 -6.05 -20.37 14.01
CA GLN A 135 -5.52 -21.49 13.23
C GLN A 135 -4.96 -21.04 11.88
N ILE A 136 -5.68 -20.15 11.18
CA ILE A 136 -5.19 -19.55 9.92
C ILE A 136 -3.88 -18.81 10.18
N PHE A 137 -3.81 -17.96 11.19
CA PHE A 137 -2.61 -17.22 11.54
C PHE A 137 -1.41 -18.12 11.86
N MET A 138 -1.63 -19.24 12.56
CA MET A 138 -0.57 -20.21 12.80
C MET A 138 0.00 -20.78 11.48
N GLN A 139 -0.86 -21.14 10.53
CA GLN A 139 -0.42 -21.58 9.20
C GLN A 139 0.38 -20.47 8.47
N LEU A 140 -0.13 -19.24 8.48
CA LEU A 140 0.54 -18.11 7.82
C LEU A 140 1.93 -17.83 8.39
N ILE A 141 2.13 -17.98 9.72
CA ILE A 141 3.45 -17.84 10.34
C ILE A 141 4.44 -18.88 9.80
N GLU A 142 3.98 -20.10 9.51
CA GLU A 142 4.80 -21.14 8.90
C GLU A 142 5.15 -20.81 7.44
N GLY A 143 4.39 -19.89 6.83
CA GLY A 143 4.53 -19.42 5.45
C GLY A 143 3.68 -20.22 4.47
N ARG A 144 2.71 -20.99 4.97
CA ARG A 144 1.83 -21.85 4.16
C ARG A 144 0.38 -21.62 4.54
N TYR A 145 -0.53 -21.98 3.65
CA TYR A 145 -1.95 -21.98 3.96
C TYR A 145 -2.63 -23.02 3.09
N THR A 146 -3.58 -23.76 3.67
CA THR A 146 -4.40 -24.73 2.93
C THR A 146 -5.85 -24.32 2.93
N ALA A 147 -6.48 -24.35 1.77
CA ALA A 147 -7.89 -23.97 1.60
C ALA A 147 -8.61 -24.92 0.65
N THR A 148 -9.88 -25.21 0.95
CA THR A 148 -10.75 -25.95 0.02
C THR A 148 -11.59 -24.95 -0.76
N VAL A 149 -11.59 -25.08 -2.08
CA VAL A 149 -12.27 -24.15 -3.01
C VAL A 149 -13.10 -24.92 -4.03
N PHE A 150 -14.03 -24.22 -4.67
CA PHE A 150 -14.87 -24.76 -5.74
C PHE A 150 -14.26 -24.57 -7.14
N GLU A 151 -13.25 -23.71 -7.27
CA GLU A 151 -12.60 -23.42 -8.54
C GLU A 151 -11.22 -24.07 -8.66
N SER A 152 -10.86 -24.49 -9.87
CA SER A 152 -9.50 -24.96 -10.13
C SER A 152 -8.51 -23.80 -10.20
N TYR A 153 -7.34 -24.00 -9.61
CA TYR A 153 -6.19 -23.09 -9.74
C TYR A 153 -5.04 -23.79 -10.46
N GLU A 154 -4.09 -23.02 -11.00
CA GLU A 154 -2.91 -23.58 -11.66
C GLU A 154 -1.70 -23.57 -10.70
N VAL A 155 -0.96 -24.68 -10.65
CA VAL A 155 0.29 -24.74 -9.88
C VAL A 155 1.29 -23.72 -10.42
N GLY A 156 1.87 -22.93 -9.53
CA GLY A 156 2.77 -21.83 -9.84
C GLY A 156 2.08 -20.47 -10.02
N GLN A 157 0.74 -20.42 -10.00
CA GLN A 157 -0.02 -19.16 -10.05
C GLN A 157 0.13 -18.38 -8.75
N SER A 158 0.45 -17.09 -8.85
CA SER A 158 0.36 -16.16 -7.72
C SER A 158 -1.05 -15.59 -7.63
N ILE A 159 -1.62 -15.58 -6.43
CA ILE A 159 -2.97 -15.10 -6.11
C ILE A 159 -2.92 -14.15 -4.91
N ARG A 160 -3.88 -13.23 -4.83
CA ARG A 160 -4.16 -12.48 -3.60
C ARG A 160 -4.95 -13.39 -2.67
N LEU A 161 -4.50 -13.52 -1.43
CA LEU A 161 -5.20 -14.21 -0.35
C LEU A 161 -5.76 -13.11 0.56
N SER A 162 -7.07 -13.00 0.62
CA SER A 162 -7.78 -12.03 1.45
C SER A 162 -8.45 -12.78 2.60
N ILE A 163 -7.98 -12.57 3.82
CA ILE A 163 -8.60 -13.13 5.02
C ILE A 163 -9.46 -12.02 5.61
N VAL A 164 -10.77 -12.23 5.57
CA VAL A 164 -11.79 -11.27 5.99
C VAL A 164 -12.39 -11.79 7.30
N PRO A 165 -11.90 -11.31 8.44
CA PRO A 165 -12.51 -11.67 9.72
C PRO A 165 -13.89 -11.02 9.83
N ASN A 166 -14.92 -11.80 10.19
CA ASN A 166 -16.23 -11.27 10.59
C ASN A 166 -16.20 -10.78 12.05
N LEU A 167 -15.16 -10.03 12.36
CA LEU A 167 -14.86 -9.37 13.62
C LEU A 167 -14.53 -7.91 13.26
N GLU A 168 -14.56 -6.97 14.20
CA GLU A 168 -14.13 -5.58 13.95
C GLU A 168 -12.61 -5.46 13.75
N LEU A 169 -12.04 -6.31 12.89
CA LEU A 169 -10.63 -6.46 12.59
C LEU A 169 -10.38 -6.11 11.12
N PRO A 170 -9.19 -5.59 10.79
CA PRO A 170 -8.87 -5.26 9.41
C PRO A 170 -8.71 -6.53 8.56
N ASP A 171 -9.13 -6.45 7.31
CA ASP A 171 -8.86 -7.46 6.30
C ASP A 171 -7.35 -7.67 6.14
N LEU A 172 -6.96 -8.93 5.96
CA LEU A 172 -5.59 -9.31 5.71
C LEU A 172 -5.41 -9.69 4.24
N HIS A 173 -4.74 -8.83 3.48
CA HIS A 173 -4.37 -9.12 2.10
C HIS A 173 -2.91 -9.57 2.01
N LEU A 174 -2.72 -10.81 1.61
CA LEU A 174 -1.42 -11.42 1.37
C LEU A 174 -1.29 -11.85 -0.07
N ARG A 175 -0.06 -12.17 -0.44
CA ARG A 175 0.28 -12.75 -1.72
C ARG A 175 0.76 -14.17 -1.48
N ALA A 176 0.15 -15.09 -2.19
CA ALA A 176 0.44 -16.51 -2.06
C ALA A 176 0.57 -17.15 -3.43
N ARG A 177 1.39 -18.19 -3.51
CA ARG A 177 1.58 -19.02 -4.69
C ARG A 177 0.92 -20.37 -4.49
N VAL A 178 0.16 -20.81 -5.47
CA VAL A 178 -0.38 -22.16 -5.53
C VAL A 178 0.77 -23.13 -5.77
N ILE A 179 1.05 -24.01 -4.81
CA ILE A 179 2.11 -25.03 -4.90
C ILE A 179 1.55 -26.44 -5.10
N GLY A 180 0.27 -26.65 -4.81
CA GLY A 180 -0.42 -27.92 -5.00
C GLY A 180 -1.92 -27.71 -5.15
N VAL A 181 -2.54 -28.55 -5.98
CA VAL A 181 -3.99 -28.58 -6.21
C VAL A 181 -4.39 -30.04 -6.26
N GLU A 182 -5.22 -30.46 -5.31
CA GLU A 182 -5.71 -31.83 -5.21
C GLU A 182 -7.23 -31.84 -5.33
N LYS A 183 -7.78 -32.62 -6.25
CA LYS A 183 -9.24 -32.78 -6.35
C LYS A 183 -9.72 -33.62 -5.17
N VAL A 184 -10.72 -33.12 -4.46
CA VAL A 184 -11.30 -33.80 -3.30
C VAL A 184 -12.62 -34.45 -3.71
N ASP A 185 -12.66 -35.77 -3.67
CA ASP A 185 -13.90 -36.53 -3.84
C ASP A 185 -14.60 -36.72 -2.49
N LEU A 186 -15.47 -35.77 -2.13
CA LEU A 186 -16.31 -35.89 -0.95
C LEU A 186 -17.58 -36.69 -1.27
N LYS A 187 -17.70 -37.86 -0.65
CA LYS A 187 -18.90 -38.71 -0.76
C LYS A 187 -20.13 -37.93 -0.30
N GLY A 188 -21.09 -37.70 -1.21
CA GLY A 188 -22.32 -36.95 -0.94
C GLY A 188 -22.36 -35.53 -1.54
N TYR A 189 -21.24 -35.04 -2.06
CA TYR A 189 -21.13 -33.73 -2.73
C TYR A 189 -20.81 -33.88 -4.22
N ASN A 190 -21.42 -34.86 -4.89
CA ASN A 190 -21.15 -35.19 -6.30
C ASN A 190 -21.62 -34.10 -7.29
N TRP A 191 -22.29 -33.06 -6.80
CA TRP A 191 -22.84 -31.98 -7.60
C TRP A 191 -21.83 -30.87 -7.90
N THR A 192 -20.67 -30.86 -7.23
CA THR A 192 -19.63 -29.86 -7.48
C THR A 192 -18.23 -30.42 -7.31
N GLU A 193 -17.27 -29.88 -8.06
CA GLU A 193 -15.87 -30.25 -7.92
C GLU A 193 -15.23 -29.41 -6.81
N LEU A 194 -14.57 -30.09 -5.87
CA LEU A 194 -13.83 -29.44 -4.79
C LEU A 194 -12.35 -29.66 -4.99
N TYR A 195 -11.58 -28.63 -4.68
CA TYR A 195 -10.13 -28.61 -4.82
C TYR A 195 -9.51 -28.19 -3.50
N ASN A 196 -8.58 -28.97 -2.98
CA ASN A 196 -7.71 -28.58 -1.89
C ASN A 196 -6.48 -27.88 -2.45
N LEU A 197 -6.30 -26.61 -2.10
CA LEU A 197 -5.16 -25.80 -2.48
C LEU A 197 -4.12 -25.82 -1.38
N SER A 198 -2.88 -26.07 -1.78
CA SER A 198 -1.71 -25.76 -0.95
C SER A 198 -1.09 -24.46 -1.44
N LEU A 199 -0.98 -23.48 -0.55
CA LEU A 199 -0.44 -22.16 -0.83
C LEU A 199 0.87 -21.91 -0.09
N LEU A 200 1.79 -21.19 -0.73
CA LEU A 200 3.05 -20.72 -0.17
C LEU A 200 3.06 -19.18 -0.19
N LEU A 201 3.27 -18.54 0.96
CA LEU A 201 3.31 -17.08 1.03
C LEU A 201 4.57 -16.52 0.35
N GLU A 202 4.39 -15.50 -0.48
CA GLU A 202 5.49 -14.83 -1.20
C GLU A 202 5.93 -13.55 -0.45
N HIS A 203 5.92 -13.61 0.88
CA HIS A 203 6.29 -12.53 1.78
C HIS A 203 7.43 -12.95 2.72
N PRO A 204 8.29 -12.02 3.17
CA PRO A 204 9.29 -12.32 4.20
C PRO A 204 8.63 -12.83 5.50
N LYS A 205 9.04 -14.00 6.00
CA LYS A 205 8.45 -14.61 7.22
C LYS A 205 8.44 -13.69 8.43
N ARG A 206 9.49 -12.87 8.60
CA ARG A 206 9.56 -11.87 9.68
C ARG A 206 8.42 -10.85 9.56
N ALA A 207 8.19 -10.31 8.36
CA ALA A 207 7.13 -9.34 8.12
C ALA A 207 5.74 -9.91 8.37
N ILE A 208 5.49 -11.17 7.97
CA ILE A 208 4.22 -11.87 8.26
C ILE A 208 4.04 -12.05 9.77
N ARG A 209 5.08 -12.51 10.47
CA ARG A 209 5.02 -12.72 11.93
C ARG A 209 4.78 -11.41 12.68
N ASP A 210 5.50 -10.35 12.31
CA ASP A 210 5.35 -9.03 12.94
C ASP A 210 3.92 -8.50 12.73
N PHE A 211 3.35 -8.70 11.53
CA PHE A 211 1.97 -8.36 11.23
C PHE A 211 0.97 -9.16 12.07
N ILE A 212 1.07 -10.50 12.07
CA ILE A 212 0.14 -11.37 12.79
C ILE A 212 0.18 -11.09 14.29
N ASN A 213 1.37 -10.87 14.86
CA ASN A 213 1.52 -10.51 16.25
C ASN A 213 0.86 -9.16 16.58
N LEU A 214 0.87 -8.21 15.65
CA LEU A 214 0.18 -6.92 15.81
C LEU A 214 -1.33 -7.12 15.84
N VAL A 215 -1.89 -7.90 14.92
CA VAL A 215 -3.33 -8.20 14.88
C VAL A 215 -3.77 -8.99 16.12
N LEU A 216 -3.01 -10.01 16.54
CA LEU A 216 -3.32 -10.80 17.73
C LEU A 216 -3.32 -9.96 19.02
N ARG A 217 -2.38 -9.00 19.14
CA ARG A 217 -2.35 -8.07 20.28
C ARG A 217 -3.61 -7.20 20.33
N GLN A 218 -4.06 -6.70 19.17
CA GLN A 218 -5.28 -5.89 19.08
C GLN A 218 -6.53 -6.69 19.47
N ILE A 219 -6.62 -7.96 19.09
CA ILE A 219 -7.71 -8.86 19.52
C ILE A 219 -7.72 -8.99 21.05
N SER A 220 -6.54 -9.20 21.65
CA SER A 220 -6.41 -9.39 23.11
C SER A 220 -6.74 -8.13 23.91
N GLU A 221 -6.50 -6.94 23.33
CA GLU A 221 -6.84 -5.65 23.93
C GLU A 221 -8.33 -5.29 23.77
N SER A 222 -8.97 -5.73 22.68
CA SER A 222 -10.39 -5.47 22.40
C SER A 222 -11.37 -6.19 23.36
N GLU A 223 -10.97 -7.33 23.94
CA GLU A 223 -11.73 -8.03 24.99
C GLU A 223 -11.87 -7.20 26.29
N SER A 224 -11.13 -6.10 26.42
CA SER A 224 -11.12 -5.22 27.60
C SER A 224 -12.10 -4.03 27.52
N GLY A 225 -12.98 -3.97 26.51
CA GLY A 225 -14.17 -3.09 26.54
C GLY A 225 -13.95 -1.60 26.22
N LEU A 226 -12.93 -1.24 25.44
CA LEU A 226 -12.75 0.12 24.91
C LEU A 226 -12.65 0.07 23.38
N SER A 227 -13.44 0.92 22.72
CA SER A 227 -13.50 1.08 21.26
C SER A 227 -12.11 1.32 20.68
N THR A 228 -11.60 0.33 19.95
CA THR A 228 -10.17 0.10 19.71
C THR A 228 -9.64 0.76 18.44
N PHE A 229 -10.46 1.51 17.69
CA PHE A 229 -10.04 2.09 16.41
C PHE A 229 -9.20 3.37 16.52
N SER A 230 -9.05 3.95 17.72
CA SER A 230 -8.26 5.17 17.93
C SER A 230 -6.73 4.94 17.96
N THR A 231 -6.24 3.69 17.92
CA THR A 231 -4.79 3.38 18.07
C THR A 231 -4.10 2.89 16.79
N LEU A 232 -4.72 3.07 15.61
CA LEU A 232 -4.05 2.84 14.32
C LEU A 232 -2.91 3.84 14.03
N SER A 233 -2.73 4.88 14.86
CA SER A 233 -1.59 5.81 14.77
C SER A 233 -0.22 5.14 14.95
N ARG A 234 -0.17 3.91 15.47
CA ARG A 234 1.06 3.14 15.70
C ARG A 234 1.24 1.95 14.76
N ALA A 235 0.27 1.68 13.88
CA ALA A 235 0.38 0.63 12.88
C ALA A 235 1.30 1.08 11.74
N PRO A 236 2.09 0.18 11.11
CA PRO A 236 2.89 0.52 9.94
C PRO A 236 2.03 1.13 8.81
N ASP A 237 2.51 2.15 8.10
CA ASP A 237 1.73 2.89 7.07
C ASP A 237 1.02 2.01 6.02
N TRP A 238 1.57 0.83 5.75
CA TRP A 238 1.01 -0.12 4.78
C TRP A 238 -0.23 -0.86 5.31
N LEU A 239 -0.36 -0.96 6.63
CA LEU A 239 -1.48 -1.52 7.39
C LEU A 239 -2.61 -0.47 7.49
N CYS A 240 -2.27 0.80 7.73
CA CYS A 240 -3.23 1.91 7.72
C CYS A 240 -3.88 2.11 6.34
N SER A 241 -3.13 1.82 5.26
CA SER A 241 -3.66 1.80 3.90
C SER A 241 -4.77 0.75 3.66
N VAL A 242 -4.89 -0.25 4.53
CA VAL A 242 -5.95 -1.27 4.51
C VAL A 242 -7.14 -0.82 5.35
N ALA A 243 -6.90 -0.28 6.56
CA ALA A 243 -7.95 0.28 7.41
C ALA A 243 -8.68 1.48 6.77
N GLY A 244 -7.97 2.36 6.04
CA GLY A 244 -8.57 3.51 5.35
C GLY A 244 -9.41 3.16 4.11
N ALA A 245 -9.37 1.91 3.63
CA ALA A 245 -10.28 1.42 2.60
C ALA A 245 -11.61 0.92 3.20
N ILE A 246 -11.57 0.40 4.44
CA ILE A 246 -12.73 -0.18 5.15
C ILE A 246 -13.70 0.92 5.63
N ASN A 247 -13.19 2.05 6.13
CA ASN A 247 -14.05 3.18 6.50
C ASN A 247 -14.85 3.74 5.31
N ARG A 248 -14.41 3.50 4.07
CA ARG A 248 -15.15 3.92 2.85
C ARG A 248 -16.23 2.94 2.40
N ALA A 249 -16.20 1.69 2.86
CA ALA A 249 -17.20 0.69 2.51
C ALA A 249 -18.36 0.63 3.51
N LEU A 250 -18.14 1.08 4.75
CA LEU A 250 -19.19 1.14 5.79
C LEU A 250 -20.10 2.36 5.68
N ASP A 251 -19.70 3.41 4.95
CA ASP A 251 -20.52 4.60 4.69
C ASP A 251 -21.42 4.48 3.43
N ASP A 252 -21.27 3.43 2.63
CA ASP A 252 -21.86 3.34 1.29
C ASP A 252 -23.13 2.46 1.25
N ASN A 253 -24.02 2.66 2.22
CA ASN A 253 -25.33 1.98 2.27
C ASN A 253 -26.49 2.87 1.81
N ASP A 254 -26.22 3.92 1.03
CA ASP A 254 -27.26 4.67 0.32
C ASP A 254 -27.04 4.69 -1.20
N THR A 255 -28.02 4.07 -1.86
CA THR A 255 -28.03 3.77 -3.28
C THR A 255 -28.02 5.04 -4.16
N SER A 256 -27.15 5.06 -5.16
CA SER A 256 -27.20 5.88 -6.39
C SER A 256 -26.64 7.31 -6.32
N SER A 257 -25.39 7.51 -6.75
CA SER A 257 -25.10 8.43 -7.87
C SER A 257 -23.66 8.32 -8.37
N ASN A 258 -23.52 8.50 -9.68
CA ASN A 258 -22.29 8.49 -10.42
C ASN A 258 -21.35 9.66 -10.07
N LEU A 259 -20.05 9.36 -10.18
CA LEU A 259 -18.93 10.25 -10.55
C LEU A 259 -18.56 11.41 -9.60
N THR A 260 -17.25 11.69 -9.63
CA THR A 260 -16.53 12.86 -9.10
C THR A 260 -16.26 12.92 -7.59
N SER A 261 -15.24 12.17 -7.15
CA SER A 261 -14.29 12.61 -6.12
C SER A 261 -13.02 11.75 -6.20
N TYR A 262 -12.10 12.15 -7.08
CA TYR A 262 -10.76 11.58 -7.21
C TYR A 262 -9.74 12.69 -6.93
N LEU A 263 -9.55 13.07 -5.67
CA LEU A 263 -8.35 13.77 -5.17
C LEU A 263 -8.20 13.50 -3.66
N SER A 264 -6.94 13.48 -3.21
CA SER A 264 -6.43 13.29 -1.82
C SER A 264 -6.12 11.83 -1.45
N GLU A 265 -4.95 11.29 -1.81
CA GLU A 265 -3.64 11.44 -1.11
C GLU A 265 -3.66 10.97 0.35
N GLU A 266 -3.50 9.66 0.56
CA GLU A 266 -3.13 9.08 1.86
C GLU A 266 -1.83 8.27 1.75
N THR A 267 -0.72 9.01 1.70
CA THR A 267 0.29 8.83 2.73
C THR A 267 0.07 9.98 3.69
N ALA A 268 0.17 9.78 5.00
CA ALA A 268 0.37 10.88 5.94
C ALA A 268 1.43 11.82 5.34
N GLN A 269 0.96 12.91 4.74
CA GLN A 269 1.80 13.96 4.20
C GLN A 269 2.28 14.64 5.45
N GLN A 270 3.54 14.42 5.81
CA GLN A 270 4.20 15.41 6.62
C GLN A 270 3.99 16.73 5.89
N SER A 271 3.38 17.68 6.60
CA SER A 271 3.07 18.98 6.03
C SER A 271 4.38 19.65 5.60
N TYR A 272 4.34 20.54 4.63
CA TYR A 272 5.57 21.19 4.20
C TYR A 272 6.22 21.97 5.36
N LEU A 273 5.38 22.48 6.27
CA LEU A 273 5.79 23.12 7.52
C LEU A 273 6.51 22.13 8.47
N GLU A 274 6.08 20.87 8.55
CA GLU A 274 6.75 19.84 9.34
C GLU A 274 8.09 19.39 8.75
N SER A 275 8.22 19.35 7.42
CA SER A 275 9.46 18.89 6.76
C SER A 275 10.53 19.98 6.69
N GLU A 276 10.14 21.21 6.34
CA GLU A 276 11.09 22.28 6.03
C GLU A 276 11.25 23.30 7.17
N PHE A 277 10.30 23.37 8.11
CA PHE A 277 10.28 24.36 9.20
C PHE A 277 9.95 23.75 10.58
N PRO A 278 10.65 22.69 11.02
CA PRO A 278 10.33 22.00 12.27
C PRO A 278 10.44 22.91 13.51
N GLU A 279 11.30 23.93 13.49
CA GLU A 279 11.44 24.91 14.56
C GLU A 279 10.21 25.82 14.72
N VAL A 280 9.48 26.07 13.62
CA VAL A 280 8.23 26.85 13.62
C VAL A 280 7.14 26.02 14.29
N ILE A 281 7.02 24.75 13.90
CA ILE A 281 6.11 23.78 14.53
C ILE A 281 6.40 23.67 16.03
N GLN A 282 7.66 23.53 16.44
CA GLN A 282 8.02 23.43 17.86
C GLN A 282 7.61 24.66 18.67
N ARG A 283 7.74 25.87 18.09
CA ARG A 283 7.29 27.12 18.75
C ARG A 283 5.78 27.20 18.85
N LEU A 284 5.05 26.82 17.80
CA LEU A 284 3.59 26.79 17.79
C LEU A 284 3.05 25.75 18.79
N ILE A 285 3.67 24.57 18.86
CA ILE A 285 3.35 23.53 19.84
C ILE A 285 3.59 24.03 21.27
N ALA A 286 4.66 24.78 21.51
CA ALA A 286 4.99 25.28 22.86
C ALA A 286 3.94 26.26 23.41
N ALA A 287 3.16 26.92 22.55
CA ALA A 287 2.06 27.79 22.94
C ALA A 287 0.67 27.21 22.62
N TRP A 288 0.60 25.92 22.27
CA TRP A 288 -0.66 25.29 21.88
C TRP A 288 -1.62 25.21 23.06
N GLY A 289 -2.80 25.80 22.92
CA GLY A 289 -3.80 25.89 23.99
C GLY A 289 -3.70 27.15 24.86
N ASP A 290 -2.67 28.00 24.67
CA ASP A 290 -2.62 29.36 25.20
C ASP A 290 -2.99 30.35 24.09
N VAL A 291 -4.20 30.91 24.17
CA VAL A 291 -4.77 31.80 23.14
C VAL A 291 -3.90 33.04 22.91
N GLU A 292 -3.40 33.67 23.96
CA GLU A 292 -2.59 34.89 23.84
C GLU A 292 -1.13 34.56 23.47
N GLY A 293 -0.59 33.45 23.99
CA GLY A 293 0.73 32.96 23.64
C GLY A 293 0.84 32.53 22.17
N PHE A 294 -0.16 31.80 21.68
CA PHE A 294 -0.22 31.35 20.28
C PHE A 294 -0.34 32.53 19.33
N ASP A 295 -1.22 33.50 19.60
CA ASP A 295 -1.40 34.69 18.76
C ASP A 295 -0.13 35.57 18.69
N GLN A 296 0.61 35.69 19.80
CA GLN A 296 1.89 36.39 19.83
C GLN A 296 2.96 35.68 18.99
N ILE A 297 3.09 34.36 19.12
CA ILE A 297 4.04 33.58 18.32
C ILE A 297 3.67 33.64 16.84
N PHE A 298 2.38 33.48 16.52
CA PHE A 298 1.88 33.54 15.16
C PHE A 298 2.12 34.91 14.52
N SER A 299 1.72 36.00 15.19
CA SER A 299 1.96 37.37 14.74
C SER A 299 3.44 37.65 14.51
N ARG A 300 4.32 37.10 15.37
CA ARG A 300 5.76 37.22 15.20
C ARG A 300 6.27 36.45 13.99
N LEU A 301 5.76 35.24 13.72
CA LEU A 301 6.10 34.48 12.50
C LEU A 301 5.69 35.23 11.22
N LEU A 302 4.59 35.98 11.27
CA LEU A 302 4.14 36.82 10.16
C LEU A 302 5.02 38.06 9.95
N LEU A 303 5.52 38.67 11.03
CA LEU A 303 6.27 39.93 10.99
C LEU A 303 7.79 39.73 10.83
N ASP A 304 8.38 38.71 11.46
CA ASP A 304 9.83 38.50 11.48
C ASP A 304 10.37 37.78 10.22
N ASN A 305 9.51 37.35 9.28
CA ASN A 305 9.88 36.72 8.00
C ASN A 305 11.02 35.69 8.09
N CYS A 306 11.17 34.97 9.21
CA CYS A 306 12.14 33.89 9.50
C CYS A 306 13.47 33.91 8.70
N ASN A 307 14.12 35.07 8.52
CA ASN A 307 15.32 35.24 7.68
C ASN A 307 15.18 34.71 6.23
N LEU A 308 13.96 34.50 5.72
CA LEU A 308 13.70 34.04 4.37
C LEU A 308 13.72 35.23 3.41
N PRO A 309 14.63 35.27 2.42
CA PRO A 309 14.78 36.43 1.53
C PRO A 309 13.53 36.70 0.67
N ASN A 310 12.63 35.72 0.53
CA ASN A 310 11.44 35.78 -0.32
C ASN A 310 10.12 35.63 0.46
N GLY A 311 10.15 35.69 1.80
CA GLY A 311 8.98 35.43 2.65
C GLY A 311 8.52 33.97 2.62
N TRP A 312 7.32 33.72 3.19
CA TRP A 312 6.74 32.38 3.29
C TRP A 312 6.29 31.84 1.91
N PRO A 313 6.66 30.61 1.53
CA PRO A 313 6.08 29.95 0.38
C PRO A 313 4.56 29.80 0.51
N ARG A 314 3.81 29.91 -0.60
CA ARG A 314 2.33 29.89 -0.60
C ARG A 314 1.71 28.68 0.11
N HIS A 315 2.33 27.51 -0.01
CA HIS A 315 1.85 26.29 0.65
C HIS A 315 2.10 26.31 2.16
N VAL A 316 3.21 26.90 2.62
CA VAL A 316 3.48 27.10 4.05
C VAL A 316 2.51 28.10 4.65
N TRP A 317 2.19 29.15 3.90
CA TRP A 317 1.19 30.12 4.32
C TRP A 317 -0.18 29.48 4.56
N ALA A 318 -0.65 28.66 3.62
CA ALA A 318 -1.92 27.95 3.74
C ALA A 318 -1.95 27.00 4.95
N GLU A 319 -0.83 26.32 5.24
CA GLU A 319 -0.71 25.46 6.42
C GLU A 319 -0.70 26.25 7.74
N LEU A 320 -0.03 27.41 7.78
CA LEU A 320 -0.04 28.30 8.95
C LEU A 320 -1.43 28.89 9.20
N GLU A 321 -2.12 29.34 8.16
CA GLU A 321 -3.50 29.84 8.23
C GLU A 321 -4.44 28.76 8.75
N PHE A 322 -4.34 27.54 8.22
CA PHE A 322 -5.08 26.38 8.72
C PHE A 322 -4.82 26.09 10.20
N LEU A 323 -3.56 26.15 10.65
CA LEU A 323 -3.21 25.95 12.06
C LEU A 323 -3.77 27.04 12.97
N GLN A 324 -3.83 28.29 12.49
CA GLN A 324 -4.44 29.39 13.22
C GLN A 324 -5.96 29.21 13.33
N GLU A 325 -6.63 28.87 12.23
CA GLU A 325 -8.07 28.59 12.20
C GLU A 325 -8.43 27.44 13.14
N LEU A 326 -7.64 26.36 13.10
CA LEU A 326 -7.83 25.20 13.96
C LEU A 326 -7.65 25.56 15.44
N HIS A 327 -6.62 26.35 15.76
CA HIS A 327 -6.38 26.81 17.13
C HIS A 327 -7.52 27.72 17.63
N ASP A 328 -7.94 28.69 16.81
CA ASP A 328 -9.02 29.61 17.14
C ASP A 328 -10.35 28.87 17.33
N LEU A 329 -10.61 27.82 16.55
CA LEU A 329 -11.79 26.97 16.69
C LEU A 329 -11.76 26.19 18.01
N ALA A 330 -10.59 25.64 18.37
CA ALA A 330 -10.44 24.78 19.54
C ALA A 330 -10.39 25.55 20.86
N PHE A 331 -9.72 26.71 20.89
CA PHE A 331 -9.41 27.45 22.12
C PHE A 331 -10.01 28.86 22.17
N GLY A 332 -10.61 29.33 21.06
CA GLY A 332 -11.21 30.65 20.94
C GLY A 332 -10.23 31.74 20.46
N LEU A 333 -10.77 32.93 20.17
CA LEU A 333 -10.01 34.07 19.68
C LEU A 333 -9.31 34.84 20.82
N PRO A 334 -8.15 35.48 20.59
CA PRO A 334 -7.51 36.38 21.54
C PRO A 334 -8.31 37.67 21.71
N GLU A 335 -8.17 38.36 22.84
CA GLU A 335 -8.97 39.55 23.16
C GLU A 335 -8.81 40.66 22.10
N ARG A 336 -7.61 40.75 21.51
CA ARG A 336 -7.29 41.69 20.44
C ARG A 336 -8.08 41.45 19.15
N ARG A 337 -8.45 40.20 18.87
CA ARG A 337 -9.26 39.78 17.72
C ARG A 337 -10.76 39.68 18.05
N ARG A 338 -11.14 39.73 19.33
CA ARG A 338 -12.55 39.79 19.79
C ARG A 338 -13.19 41.18 19.68
N GLY A 339 -12.42 42.20 19.30
CA GLY A 339 -12.97 43.54 19.12
C GLY A 339 -14.03 43.55 18.01
N PRO A 340 -15.25 44.06 18.25
CA PRO A 340 -16.17 44.33 17.16
C PRO A 340 -15.48 45.34 16.23
N SER A 341 -15.38 45.01 14.95
CA SER A 341 -15.06 45.98 13.90
C SER A 341 -16.11 47.09 13.94
N LYS A 342 -15.87 48.07 14.81
CA LYS A 342 -16.63 49.30 14.93
C LYS A 342 -16.39 50.07 13.63
N GLY A 343 -17.30 49.83 12.69
CA GLY A 343 -17.91 50.83 11.82
C GLY A 343 -17.00 51.83 11.14
N GLY A 344 -16.87 51.66 9.84
CA GLY A 344 -16.78 52.75 8.88
C GLY A 344 -16.83 52.21 7.46
N ARG A 345 -17.65 52.68 6.53
CA ARG A 345 -18.95 53.38 6.55
C ARG A 345 -19.52 53.19 5.13
N ALA A 346 -20.78 53.55 4.93
CA ALA A 346 -21.32 53.84 3.59
C ALA A 346 -20.47 54.84 2.81
#